data_AF-V4N0J2-F1
#
_entry.id   AF-V4N0J2-F1
#
_cell.length_a   1.000
_cell.length_b   1.000
_cell.length_c   1.000
_cell.angle_alpha   90.00
_cell.angle_beta   90.00
_cell.angle_gamma   90.00
#
_symmetry.space_group_name_H-M   'P 1'
#
loop_
_entity.id
_entity.type
_entity.pdbx_description
1 polymer ?
#
loop_
_entity_poly.entity_id
_entity_poly.type
_entity_poly.pdbx_seq_one_letter_code
_entity_poly.pdbx_strand_id
1 'polypeptide(L)'
;MKVTFVNKGVPVILGEYAASLRTEYDASGTYRNYWNRYITASAFRHGMIPMYWDNGYLDNHQSGLFNRGAATQGFPVTITDIVNAAQ
;
A
#
# COMPACT_ATOMS: atom_id res chain seq x y z
N MET A 1 6.80 15.14 -8.78
CA MET A 1 6.89 13.88 -9.56
C MET A 1 6.33 14.01 -10.96
N LYS A 2 5.03 14.30 -11.14
CA LYS A 2 4.40 14.38 -12.47
C LYS A 2 5.04 15.40 -13.43
N VAL A 3 5.10 16.68 -13.04
CA VAL A 3 5.68 17.75 -13.89
C VAL A 3 7.17 17.54 -14.14
N THR A 4 7.91 17.13 -13.11
CA THR A 4 9.37 16.99 -13.17
C THR A 4 9.82 15.81 -14.03
N PHE A 5 9.12 14.68 -13.97
CA PHE A 5 9.55 13.40 -14.56
C PHE A 5 8.53 12.83 -15.56
N VAL A 6 7.32 12.48 -15.10
CA VAL A 6 6.31 11.76 -15.90
C VAL A 6 5.95 12.51 -17.17
N ASN A 7 5.68 13.82 -17.08
CA ASN A 7 5.35 14.66 -18.24
C ASN A 7 6.52 14.82 -19.23
N LYS A 8 7.75 14.46 -18.82
CA LYS A 8 8.96 14.48 -19.65
C LYS A 8 9.32 13.10 -20.19
N GLY A 9 8.43 12.11 -20.05
CA GLY A 9 8.66 10.73 -20.49
C GLY A 9 9.57 9.92 -19.58
N VAL A 10 9.89 10.41 -18.37
CA VAL A 10 10.69 9.66 -17.38
C VAL A 10 9.74 8.95 -16.41
N PRO A 11 9.66 7.61 -16.42
CA PRO A 11 8.78 6.86 -15.53
C PRO A 11 9.25 7.00 -14.07
N VAL A 12 8.30 6.93 -13.15
CA VAL A 12 8.54 7.04 -11.71
C VAL A 12 7.95 5.83 -11.00
N ILE A 13 8.79 5.17 -10.20
CA ILE A 13 8.36 4.12 -9.27
C ILE A 13 8.26 4.75 -7.88
N LEU A 14 7.09 4.68 -7.26
CA LEU A 14 6.96 4.87 -5.81
C LEU A 14 7.40 3.55 -5.18
N GLY A 15 8.72 3.44 -4.96
CA GLY A 15 9.38 2.18 -4.62
C GLY A 15 8.92 1.57 -3.30
N GLU A 16 8.48 2.39 -2.36
CA GLU A 16 7.95 1.95 -1.08
C GLU A 16 6.84 2.89 -0.61
N TYR A 17 5.74 2.30 -0.15
CA TYR A 17 4.74 2.97 0.68
C TYR A 17 4.05 1.92 1.56
N ALA A 18 3.73 2.28 2.80
CA ALA A 18 2.87 1.51 3.67
C ALA A 18 2.41 2.36 4.85
N ALA A 19 1.19 2.10 5.33
CA ALA A 19 0.78 2.45 6.68
C ALA A 19 0.90 1.20 7.57
N SER A 20 1.68 1.31 8.65
CA SER A 20 1.80 0.27 9.66
C SER A 20 0.48 0.03 10.38
N LEU A 21 0.25 -1.21 10.80
CA LEU A 21 -0.82 -1.59 11.69
C LEU A 21 -0.69 -0.85 13.04
N ARG A 22 -1.82 -0.40 13.59
CA ARG A 22 -1.93 0.35 14.86
C ARG A 22 -3.13 -0.17 15.66
N THR A 23 -3.15 -1.45 16.00
CA THR A 23 -4.30 -2.09 16.66
C THR A 23 -4.66 -1.48 18.01
N GLU A 24 -3.73 -0.78 18.65
CA GLU A 24 -3.93 -0.04 19.89
C GLU A 24 -4.81 1.21 19.73
N TYR A 25 -4.96 1.72 18.49
CA TYR A 25 -5.76 2.92 18.18
C TYR A 25 -6.84 2.70 17.10
N ASP A 26 -6.60 1.78 16.17
CA ASP A 26 -7.46 1.46 15.03
C ASP A 26 -7.51 -0.06 14.84
N ALA A 27 -8.13 -0.76 15.79
CA ALA A 27 -8.23 -2.21 15.79
C ALA A 27 -8.89 -2.79 14.53
N SER A 28 -9.78 -2.03 13.87
CA SER A 28 -10.42 -2.43 12.62
C SER A 28 -9.58 -2.12 11.38
N GLY A 29 -8.48 -1.37 11.51
CA GLY A 29 -7.62 -0.96 10.41
C GLY A 29 -8.29 0.00 9.42
N THR A 30 -9.34 0.72 9.83
CA THR A 30 -10.14 1.60 8.97
C THR A 30 -9.28 2.65 8.27
N TYR A 31 -8.40 3.31 9.01
CA TYR A 31 -7.56 4.37 8.48
C TYR A 31 -6.38 3.82 7.69
N ARG A 32 -5.82 2.68 8.12
CA ARG A 32 -4.78 1.97 7.36
C ARG A 32 -5.29 1.58 5.97
N ASN A 33 -6.49 0.99 5.89
CA ASN A 33 -7.13 0.59 4.64
C ASN A 33 -7.39 1.80 3.73
N TYR A 34 -8.00 2.84 4.28
CA TYR A 34 -8.24 4.08 3.54
C TYR A 34 -6.97 4.70 2.98
N TRP A 35 -5.92 4.81 3.79
CA TRP A 35 -4.66 5.43 3.38
C TRP A 35 -3.98 4.62 2.26
N ASN A 36 -3.89 3.30 2.40
CA ASN A 36 -3.28 2.44 1.39
C ASN A 36 -4.06 2.51 0.06
N ARG A 37 -5.40 2.48 0.10
CA ARG A 37 -6.25 2.69 -1.08
C ARG A 37 -5.97 4.04 -1.75
N TYR A 38 -5.96 5.11 -0.96
CA TYR A 38 -5.80 6.47 -1.46
C TYR A 38 -4.44 6.70 -2.11
N ILE A 39 -3.35 6.28 -1.46
CA ILE A 39 -2.00 6.45 -1.99
C ILE A 39 -1.81 5.65 -3.28
N THR A 40 -2.33 4.42 -3.33
CA THR A 40 -2.29 3.59 -4.55
C THR A 40 -3.01 4.29 -5.71
N ALA A 41 -4.25 4.73 -5.51
CA ALA A 41 -5.04 5.43 -6.52
C ALA A 41 -4.40 6.78 -6.92
N SER A 42 -3.82 7.50 -5.97
CA SER A 42 -3.14 8.77 -6.24
C SER A 42 -1.88 8.56 -7.08
N ALA A 43 -1.02 7.62 -6.71
CA ALA A 43 0.18 7.29 -7.45
C ALA A 43 -0.16 6.89 -8.89
N PHE A 44 -1.11 5.98 -9.06
CA PHE A 44 -1.58 5.53 -10.36
C PHE A 44 -2.08 6.68 -11.24
N ARG A 45 -3.02 7.51 -10.73
CA ARG A 45 -3.56 8.67 -11.46
C ARG A 45 -2.51 9.72 -11.85
N HIS A 46 -1.37 9.74 -11.16
CA HIS A 46 -0.27 10.65 -11.46
C HIS A 46 0.81 10.02 -12.35
N GLY A 47 0.60 8.82 -12.87
CA GLY A 47 1.52 8.12 -13.76
C GLY A 47 2.72 7.51 -13.04
N MET A 48 2.57 7.21 -11.75
CA MET A 48 3.58 6.51 -10.94
C MET A 48 3.17 5.05 -10.76
N ILE A 49 4.18 4.18 -10.57
CA ILE A 49 3.99 2.76 -10.27
C ILE A 49 4.12 2.57 -8.74
N PRO A 50 3.03 2.28 -8.00
CA PRO A 50 3.08 2.08 -6.55
C PRO A 50 3.56 0.66 -6.18
N MET A 51 4.60 0.57 -5.35
CA MET A 51 5.11 -0.69 -4.80
C MET A 51 4.94 -0.70 -3.28
N TYR A 52 4.04 -1.56 -2.78
CA TYR A 52 3.72 -1.64 -1.36
C TYR A 52 4.88 -2.25 -0.57
N TRP A 53 5.21 -1.64 0.58
CA TRP A 53 6.22 -2.16 1.48
C TRP A 53 5.63 -3.20 2.44
N ASP A 54 5.75 -4.48 2.09
CA ASP A 54 5.44 -5.61 2.95
C ASP A 54 6.70 -6.05 3.72
N ASN A 55 6.72 -5.85 5.03
CA ASN A 55 7.85 -6.25 5.87
C ASN A 55 7.75 -7.70 6.41
N GLY A 56 6.69 -8.42 6.09
CA GLY A 56 6.50 -9.84 6.40
C GLY A 56 5.88 -10.17 7.75
N TYR A 57 5.69 -9.19 8.63
CA TYR A 57 5.13 -9.40 9.96
C TYR A 57 3.69 -8.91 10.05
N LEU A 58 2.85 -9.63 10.78
CA LEU A 58 1.41 -9.33 10.91
C LEU A 58 1.05 -8.65 12.24
N ASP A 59 2.04 -8.47 13.12
CA ASP A 59 1.84 -7.89 14.44
C ASP A 59 1.59 -6.39 14.39
N ASN A 60 1.26 -5.82 15.55
CA ASN A 60 1.15 -4.39 15.70
C ASN A 60 2.46 -3.68 15.30
N HIS A 61 2.33 -2.49 14.71
CA HIS A 61 3.42 -1.68 14.14
C HIS A 61 4.07 -2.24 12.87
N GLN A 62 3.55 -3.32 12.29
CA GLN A 62 4.08 -3.95 11.09
C GLN A 62 3.29 -3.59 9.84
N SER A 63 3.85 -3.86 8.66
CA SER A 63 3.18 -3.59 7.37
C SER A 63 2.91 -4.85 6.56
N GLY A 64 3.18 -6.05 7.06
CA GLY A 64 2.91 -7.28 6.33
C GLY A 64 1.46 -7.39 5.87
N LEU A 65 1.25 -7.94 4.68
CA LEU A 65 -0.04 -8.29 4.10
C LEU A 65 -0.23 -9.81 4.04
N PHE A 66 0.87 -10.56 3.99
CA PHE A 66 0.86 -12.02 3.84
C PHE A 66 1.57 -12.71 5.00
N ASN A 67 1.02 -13.83 5.46
CA ASN A 67 1.76 -14.77 6.29
C ASN A 67 2.74 -15.54 5.39
N ARG A 68 4.02 -15.20 5.44
CA ARG A 68 5.06 -15.81 4.59
C ARG A 68 5.31 -17.28 4.91
N GLY A 69 5.18 -17.67 6.17
CA GLY A 69 5.40 -19.06 6.59
C GLY A 69 4.27 -20.00 6.16
N ALA A 70 3.03 -19.48 6.12
CA ALA A 70 1.84 -20.25 5.73
C ALA A 70 1.41 -20.05 4.27
N ALA A 71 2.03 -19.11 3.54
CA ALA A 71 1.60 -18.70 2.20
C ALA A 71 0.12 -18.29 2.12
N THR A 72 -0.38 -17.54 3.11
CA THR A 72 -1.77 -17.08 3.19
C THR A 72 -1.88 -15.55 3.30
N GLN A 73 -3.06 -15.00 3.03
CA GLN A 73 -3.36 -13.59 3.24
C GLN A 73 -3.54 -13.30 4.74
N GLY A 74 -2.77 -12.35 5.28
CA GLY A 74 -2.94 -11.84 6.63
C GLY A 74 -3.93 -10.67 6.71
N PHE A 75 -3.99 -9.84 5.65
CA PHE A 75 -4.91 -8.69 5.57
C PHE A 75 -5.68 -8.63 4.24
N PRO A 76 -6.67 -9.51 4.01
CA PRO A 76 -7.42 -9.59 2.75
C PRO A 76 -8.09 -8.27 2.33
N VAL A 77 -8.62 -7.51 3.30
CA VAL A 77 -9.27 -6.22 3.02
C VAL A 77 -8.26 -5.20 2.49
N THR A 78 -7.12 -5.03 3.17
CA THR A 78 -6.06 -4.12 2.72
C THR A 78 -5.51 -4.52 1.35
N ILE A 79 -5.32 -5.83 1.10
CA ILE A 79 -4.90 -6.35 -0.21
C ILE A 79 -5.91 -5.96 -1.29
N THR A 80 -7.20 -6.22 -1.05
CA THR A 80 -8.28 -5.90 -1.98
C THR A 80 -8.36 -4.41 -2.27
N ASP A 81 -8.23 -3.58 -1.23
CA ASP A 81 -8.23 -2.12 -1.35
C ASP A 81 -7.06 -1.59 -2.20
N ILE A 82 -5.88 -2.19 -2.09
CA ILE A 82 -4.72 -1.83 -2.93
C ILE A 82 -4.95 -2.29 -4.37
N VAL A 83 -5.30 -3.56 -4.59
CA VAL A 83 -5.47 -4.15 -5.93
C VAL A 83 -6.55 -3.42 -6.73
N ASN A 84 -7.65 -3.06 -6.10
CA ASN A 84 -8.77 -2.39 -6.77
C ASN A 84 -8.58 -0.87 -6.91
N ALA A 85 -7.56 -0.28 -6.27
CA ALA A 85 -7.31 1.16 -6.34
C ALA A 85 -6.57 1.62 -7.60
N ALA A 86 -5.89 0.72 -8.31
CA ALA A 86 -5.15 1.03 -9.54
C ALA A 86 -6.02 0.76 -10.78
N GLN A 87 -7.13 1.50 -10.89
CA GLN A 87 -8.06 1.47 -12.03
C GLN A 87 -8.19 2.86 -12.66
#